data_AF-A0A7V1FPJ2-F1
#
_entry.id   AF-A0A7V1FPJ2-F1
#
_cell.length_a   1.000
_cell.length_b   1.000
_cell.length_c   1.000
_cell.angle_alpha   90.00
_cell.angle_beta   90.00
_cell.angle_gamma   90.00
#
_symmetry.space_group_name_H-M   'P 1'
#
loop_
_entity.id
_entity.type
_entity.pdbx_description
1 polymer ?
#
loop_
_entity_poly.entity_id
_entity_poly.type
_entity_poly.pdbx_seq_one_letter_code
_entity_poly.pdbx_strand_id
1 'polypeptide(L)'
;MNSARLRHGPTGLVVTSQQRKRPNSEAEARAEMTSRLDALLAAEGAGAENKNRSAQIGCGARADKRRTYRFQEGMVTDHETGKSAPAKKVMKGMFDLLW
;
A
#
# COMPACT_ATOMS: atom_id res chain seq x y z
N MET A 1 -14.74 39.34 16.66
CA MET A 1 -15.03 38.14 15.85
C MET A 1 -14.58 36.90 16.62
N ASN A 2 -15.43 35.88 16.67
CA ASN A 2 -15.21 34.64 17.43
C ASN A 2 -14.83 33.44 16.54
N SER A 3 -14.71 33.63 15.23
CA SER A 3 -14.32 32.63 14.25
C SER A 3 -12.81 32.58 14.04
N ALA A 4 -12.28 31.39 13.71
CA ALA A 4 -10.90 31.18 13.29
C ALA A 4 -10.86 30.48 11.92
N ARG A 5 -9.94 30.91 11.05
CA ARG A 5 -9.64 30.27 9.77
C ARG A 5 -8.14 30.01 9.70
N LEU A 6 -7.75 28.75 9.60
CA LEU A 6 -6.36 28.34 9.41
C LEU A 6 -6.16 27.82 7.99
N ARG A 7 -5.02 28.16 7.40
CA ARG A 7 -4.57 27.63 6.10
C ARG A 7 -3.20 26.98 6.31
N HIS A 8 -3.08 25.72 5.92
CA HIS A 8 -1.79 25.06 5.83
C HIS A 8 -1.15 25.47 4.49
N GLY A 9 -0.04 26.21 4.55
CA GLY A 9 0.65 26.71 3.36
C GLY A 9 1.05 25.60 2.38
N PRO A 10 1.73 24.53 2.84
CA PRO A 10 2.22 23.46 1.96
C PRO A 10 1.12 22.64 1.28
N THR A 11 0.10 22.20 2.02
CA THR A 11 -0.96 21.32 1.46
C THR A 11 -2.16 22.10 0.93
N GLY A 12 -2.22 23.41 1.15
CA GLY A 12 -3.36 24.24 0.76
C GLY A 12 -4.66 23.99 1.56
N LEU A 13 -4.64 23.08 2.54
CA LEU A 13 -5.80 22.78 3.37
C LEU A 13 -6.27 24.01 4.13
N VAL A 14 -7.58 24.26 4.10
CA VAL A 14 -8.23 25.33 4.86
C VAL A 14 -9.20 24.70 5.85
N VAL A 15 -9.09 25.12 7.10
CA VAL A 15 -9.98 24.73 8.20
C VAL A 15 -10.58 26.00 8.79
N THR A 16 -11.88 25.94 9.09
CA THR A 16 -12.64 27.05 9.69
C THR A 16 -13.42 26.54 10.88
N SER A 17 -13.33 27.23 12.02
CA SER A 17 -14.09 26.91 13.23
C SER A 17 -14.72 28.17 13.83
N GLN A 18 -15.86 27.99 14.50
CA GLN A 18 -16.62 29.05 15.15
C GLN A 18 -17.20 28.56 16.50
N GLN A 19 -16.71 29.12 17.61
CA GLN A 19 -17.26 28.93 18.96
C GLN A 19 -17.52 30.25 19.67
N ARG A 20 -18.07 30.15 20.89
CA ARG A 20 -18.36 31.29 21.77
C ARG A 20 -17.13 32.15 22.10
N LYS A 21 -15.92 31.59 22.14
CA LYS A 21 -14.66 32.31 22.43
C LYS A 21 -13.61 32.02 21.36
N ARG A 22 -12.88 33.05 20.92
CA ARG A 22 -11.82 32.95 19.89
C ARG A 22 -10.73 31.90 20.19
N PRO A 23 -10.18 31.80 21.43
CA PRO A 23 -9.15 30.80 21.74
C PRO A 23 -9.62 29.36 21.53
N ASN A 24 -10.91 29.08 21.77
CA ASN A 24 -11.47 27.75 21.57
C ASN A 24 -11.55 27.40 20.08
N SER A 25 -11.93 28.37 19.24
CA SER A 25 -11.94 28.19 17.78
C SER A 25 -10.56 28.03 17.19
N GLU A 26 -9.56 28.69 17.74
CA GLU A 26 -8.17 28.47 17.34
C GLU A 26 -7.68 27.06 17.72
N ALA A 27 -7.99 26.60 18.92
CA ALA A 27 -7.61 25.26 19.39
C ALA A 27 -8.28 24.15 18.58
N GLU A 28 -9.59 24.27 18.31
CA GLU A 28 -10.33 23.28 17.52
C GLU A 28 -9.86 23.27 16.06
N ALA A 29 -9.72 24.44 15.42
CA ALA A 29 -9.23 24.51 14.05
C ALA A 29 -7.81 23.94 13.90
N ARG A 30 -6.96 24.08 14.93
CA ARG A 30 -5.63 23.45 14.95
C ARG A 30 -5.73 21.92 15.10
N ALA A 31 -6.54 21.43 16.03
CA ALA A 31 -6.72 20.00 16.23
C ALA A 31 -7.28 19.31 14.97
N GLU A 32 -8.29 19.92 14.34
CA GLU A 32 -8.86 19.42 13.08
C GLU A 32 -7.84 19.48 11.93
N MET A 33 -7.04 20.55 11.83
CA MET A 33 -5.99 20.63 10.82
C MET A 33 -4.94 19.53 10.98
N THR A 34 -4.49 19.25 12.21
CA THR A 34 -3.57 18.14 12.47
C THR A 34 -4.17 16.80 12.06
N SER A 35 -5.41 16.52 12.48
CA SER A 35 -6.09 15.25 12.13
C SER A 35 -6.23 15.06 10.62
N ARG A 36 -6.56 16.13 9.87
CA ARG A 36 -6.63 16.07 8.40
C ARG A 36 -5.27 15.84 7.76
N LEU A 37 -4.20 16.42 8.30
CA LEU A 37 -2.83 16.20 7.80
C LEU A 37 -2.37 14.76 8.05
N ASP A 38 -2.63 14.22 9.23
CA ASP A 38 -2.30 12.84 9.58
C ASP A 38 -3.05 11.85 8.67
N ALA A 39 -4.34 12.11 8.40
CA ALA A 39 -5.13 11.31 7.48
C ALA A 39 -4.58 11.33 6.04
N LEU A 40 -4.10 12.48 5.56
CA LEU A 40 -3.46 12.58 4.24
C LEU A 40 -2.16 11.77 4.18
N LEU A 41 -1.29 11.91 5.18
CA LEU A 41 -0.02 11.16 5.23
C LEU A 41 -0.27 9.65 5.29
N ALA A 42 -1.24 9.21 6.09
CA ALA A 42 -1.62 7.81 6.18
C ALA A 42 -2.16 7.27 4.84
N ALA A 43 -3.00 8.06 4.15
CA ALA A 43 -3.54 7.70 2.84
C ALA A 43 -2.45 7.62 1.76
N GLU A 44 -1.48 8.54 1.78
CA GLU A 44 -0.33 8.52 0.86
C GLU A 44 0.55 7.28 1.10
N GLY A 45 0.87 6.97 2.36
CA GLY A 45 1.63 5.77 2.73
C GLY A 45 0.94 4.48 2.29
N ALA A 46 -0.34 4.33 2.65
CA ALA A 46 -1.14 3.17 2.24
C ALA A 46 -1.27 3.07 0.71
N GLY A 47 -1.40 4.21 0.02
CA GLY A 47 -1.45 4.25 -1.43
C GLY A 47 -0.14 3.79 -2.08
N ALA A 48 1.01 4.19 -1.55
CA ALA A 48 2.32 3.77 -2.04
C ALA A 48 2.55 2.27 -1.82
N GLU A 49 2.26 1.76 -0.64
CA GLU A 49 2.35 0.33 -0.32
C GLU A 49 1.42 -0.50 -1.20
N ASN A 50 0.18 -0.06 -1.38
CA ASN A 50 -0.80 -0.77 -2.20
C ASN A 50 -0.36 -0.81 -3.67
N LYS A 51 0.16 0.29 -4.21
CA LYS A 51 0.73 0.33 -5.58
C LYS A 51 1.89 -0.65 -5.73
N ASN A 52 2.84 -0.66 -4.79
CA ASN A 52 3.98 -1.57 -4.81
C ASN A 52 3.53 -3.04 -4.75
N ARG A 53 2.59 -3.35 -3.85
CA ARG A 53 2.01 -4.69 -3.72
C ARG A 53 1.28 -5.12 -4.98
N SER A 54 0.44 -4.26 -5.56
CA SER A 54 -0.27 -4.54 -6.80
C SER A 54 0.70 -4.78 -7.96
N ALA A 55 1.79 -4.01 -8.05
CA ALA A 55 2.83 -4.22 -9.06
C ALA A 55 3.55 -5.56 -8.88
N GLN A 56 3.80 -6.01 -7.64
CA GLN A 56 4.44 -7.30 -7.35
C GLN A 56 3.54 -8.51 -7.64
N ILE A 57 2.23 -8.39 -7.40
CA ILE A 57 1.27 -9.49 -7.58
C ILE A 57 0.86 -9.63 -9.06
N GLY A 58 0.83 -8.53 -9.82
CA GLY A 58 0.34 -8.51 -11.20
C GLY A 58 -1.18 -8.63 -11.28
N CYS A 59 -1.72 -9.11 -12.41
CA CYS A 59 -3.18 -9.18 -12.61
C CYS A 59 -3.81 -10.50 -12.12
N GLY A 60 -2.98 -11.46 -11.67
CA GLY A 60 -3.43 -12.77 -11.19
C GLY A 60 -3.95 -13.69 -12.30
N ALA A 61 -3.83 -13.30 -13.58
CA ALA A 61 -4.21 -14.16 -14.69
C ALA A 61 -3.31 -15.39 -14.81
N ARG A 62 -3.82 -16.45 -15.45
CA ARG A 62 -3.06 -17.68 -15.69
C ARG A 62 -1.81 -17.45 -16.57
N ALA A 63 -1.77 -16.36 -17.33
CA ALA A 63 -0.62 -15.95 -18.13
C ALA A 63 0.53 -15.39 -17.26
N ASP A 64 0.20 -14.69 -16.18
CA ASP A 64 1.17 -14.00 -15.29
C ASP A 64 1.87 -14.94 -14.29
N LYS A 65 1.58 -16.24 -14.33
CA LYS A 65 2.17 -17.20 -13.39
C LYS A 65 3.68 -17.29 -13.61
N ARG A 66 4.47 -17.08 -12.55
CA ARG A 66 5.92 -17.37 -12.57
C ARG A 66 6.23 -18.85 -12.70
N ARG A 67 5.42 -19.73 -12.09
CA ARG A 67 5.70 -21.17 -12.00
C ARG A 67 4.51 -22.01 -12.39
N THR A 68 4.78 -23.16 -13.01
CA THR A 68 3.77 -24.18 -13.31
C THR A 68 4.10 -25.47 -12.59
N TYR A 69 3.19 -25.94 -11.74
CA TYR A 69 3.31 -27.18 -10.99
C TYR A 69 2.51 -28.28 -11.69
N ARG A 70 3.20 -29.24 -12.31
CA ARG A 70 2.61 -30.39 -13.02
C ARG A 70 2.74 -31.64 -12.14
N PHE A 71 1.78 -31.84 -11.23
CA PHE A 71 1.85 -32.95 -10.26
C PHE A 71 1.70 -34.34 -10.88
N GLN A 72 0.94 -34.49 -11.97
CA GLN A 72 0.82 -35.76 -12.69
C GLN A 72 2.16 -36.20 -13.30
N GLU A 73 2.95 -35.24 -13.80
CA GLU A 73 4.31 -35.47 -14.34
C GLU A 73 5.40 -35.36 -13.26
N GLY A 74 5.03 -34.95 -12.04
CA GLY A 74 5.96 -34.76 -10.93
C GLY A 74 6.98 -33.63 -11.13
N MET A 75 6.68 -32.60 -11.94
CA MET A 75 7.62 -31.54 -12.32
C MET A 75 7.10 -30.13 -12.03
N VAL A 76 8.03 -29.21 -11.76
CA VAL A 76 7.77 -27.76 -11.61
C VAL A 76 8.66 -27.03 -12.59
N THR A 77 8.08 -26.11 -13.36
CA THR A 77 8.80 -25.26 -14.32
C THR A 77 8.69 -23.81 -13.86
N ASP A 78 9.83 -23.12 -13.76
CA ASP A 78 9.92 -21.68 -13.54
C ASP A 78 10.08 -20.97 -14.89
N HIS A 79 9.20 -20.00 -15.18
CA HIS A 79 9.15 -19.31 -16.47
C HIS A 79 10.12 -18.13 -16.56
N GLU A 80 10.65 -17.63 -15.44
CA GLU A 80 11.65 -16.57 -15.46
C GLU A 80 13.03 -17.11 -15.79
N THR A 81 13.39 -18.25 -15.21
CA THR A 81 14.71 -18.88 -15.40
C THR A 81 14.71 -19.98 -16.47
N GLY A 82 13.53 -20.45 -16.87
CA GLY A 82 13.36 -21.59 -17.79
C GLY A 82 13.72 -22.94 -17.18
N LYS A 83 14.10 -22.99 -15.89
CA LYS A 83 14.54 -24.21 -15.21
C LYS A 83 13.34 -25.07 -14.82
N SER A 84 13.54 -26.39 -14.86
CA SER A 84 12.55 -27.37 -14.41
C SER A 84 13.16 -28.34 -13.39
N ALA A 85 12.41 -28.62 -12.32
CA ALA A 85 12.85 -29.48 -11.23
C ALA A 85 11.73 -30.43 -10.76
N PRO A 86 12.08 -31.57 -10.12
CA PRO A 86 11.09 -32.48 -9.56
C PRO A 86 10.23 -31.83 -8.46
N ALA A 87 8.91 -31.91 -8.61
CA ALA A 87 7.94 -31.31 -7.68
C ALA A 87 8.15 -31.78 -6.24
N LYS A 88 8.46 -33.07 -6.02
CA LYS A 88 8.71 -33.62 -4.68
C LYS A 88 9.87 -32.95 -3.96
N LYS A 89 10.91 -32.48 -4.67
CA LYS A 89 12.06 -31.79 -4.08
C LYS A 89 11.75 -30.32 -3.83
N VAL A 90 11.10 -29.65 -4.79
CA VAL A 90 10.67 -28.26 -4.64
C VAL A 90 9.71 -28.10 -3.47
N MET A 91 8.74 -29.01 -3.31
CA MET A 91 7.79 -29.00 -2.20
C MET A 91 8.44 -29.29 -0.84
N LYS A 92 9.66 -29.84 -0.82
CA LYS A 92 10.47 -30.00 0.40
C LYS A 92 11.33 -28.77 0.71
N GLY A 93 11.22 -27.69 -0.07
CA GLY A 93 11.95 -26.44 0.15
C GLY A 93 13.20 -26.27 -0.71
N MET A 94 13.53 -27.22 -1.59
CA MET A 94 14.70 -27.11 -2.49
C MET A 94 14.38 -26.21 -3.69
N PHE A 95 14.11 -24.93 -3.45
CA PHE A 95 13.83 -23.93 -4.50
C PHE A 95 15.08 -23.51 -5.27
N ASP A 96 16.28 -23.79 -4.75
CA ASP A 96 17.56 -23.56 -5.44
C ASP A 96 17.68 -24.29 -6.78
N LEU A 97 16.86 -25.31 -7.00
CA LEU A 97 16.78 -26.03 -8.27
C LEU A 97 16.08 -25.20 -9.38
N LEU A 98 15.42 -24.10 -9.03
CA LEU A 98 14.59 -23.28 -9.91
C LEU A 98 15.17 -21.89 -10.19
N TRP A 99 16.28 -21.49 -9.56
CA TRP A 99 16.98 -20.23 -9.84
C TRP A 99 18.47 -20.40 -10.08
#